data_AF-A0A7K0TFE4-F1
#
_entry.id   AF-A0A7K0TFE4-F1
#
_cell.length_a   1.000
_cell.length_b   1.000
_cell.length_c   1.000
_cell.angle_alpha   90.00
_cell.angle_beta   90.00
_cell.angle_gamma   90.00
#
_symmetry.space_group_name_H-M   'P 1'
#
loop_
_entity.id
_entity.type
_entity.pdbx_description
1 polymer ?
#
loop_
_entity_poly.entity_id
_entity_poly.type
_entity_poly.pdbx_seq_one_letter_code
_entity_poly.pdbx_strand_id
1 'polypeptide(L)'
;APQPASTDPAQIRNFCIIAHIDHGKSTLADRMLGITEVVEARNMRAQYLDRMDIERERGITIKSQAVRLPWRSGIDGGEYILNMIDTPGHVDFTYEVSRSLAACEGAVLLVDCAQGIEAQTLANLYLAMENNLTIIPVLNKIDLPNAQPEKFAAELAKLIGCEPEDCLRVSGKTGDGVKELLDQIVAQIPAPKGDANAPARALIFDSVYDSYRGVVTYVRVIDGHLSPREQIQMFSTGVRHEALEVGVISPEPVASKGLGVGEVGYLITGVKDVRQSRVGDTITSYANPTKHALAGYKDPKPMVFSGLFPLDGADFPALREALDKLQLNDAALVYEPESSAALGFGFRCGFLGLLHMEIVRERLEREHNLNLISTAPNVVYNVTMEDGKKARVTNPSEFPDGKVASVEEPIVKSTILAPSEFIGTIMELCQERRGVLLGMDYISEDRVEIRYDLPLAEIVFDFFDQLKSRTKGYASLDYEEKGDAEGNLVKVDILLQGEAVDAFSAIVHRDKAYAYGVMMTGKLRQLIPRQQFEVPIQAAIGSRIIARESISAIRKDVLAKCYGGDISRKRKLLEKQKEGKKRMKMVGRVEVPQEAFVAALATDADIEKVKAARKL
;
A
#
# COMPACT_ATOMS: atom_id res chain seq x y z
N ALA A 1 -7.82 -16.08 35.04
CA ALA A 1 -7.97 -15.17 33.89
C ALA A 1 -9.40 -14.65 33.81
N PRO A 2 -9.59 -13.32 33.75
CA PRO A 2 -10.90 -12.67 33.63
C PRO A 2 -11.69 -13.15 32.40
N GLN A 3 -12.99 -13.45 32.59
CA GLN A 3 -13.85 -13.97 31.54
C GLN A 3 -14.39 -12.85 30.64
N PRO A 4 -14.44 -13.07 29.30
CA PRO A 4 -15.10 -12.15 28.38
C PRO A 4 -16.55 -11.87 28.81
N ALA A 5 -17.07 -10.68 28.49
CA ALA A 5 -18.36 -10.12 28.93
C ALA A 5 -18.41 -9.65 30.40
N SER A 6 -17.60 -10.22 31.29
CA SER A 6 -17.66 -9.92 32.73
C SER A 6 -16.33 -9.40 33.30
N THR A 7 -15.40 -8.99 32.43
CA THR A 7 -14.12 -8.43 32.88
C THR A 7 -14.34 -6.99 33.34
N ASP A 8 -13.84 -6.65 34.53
CA ASP A 8 -13.85 -5.27 35.01
C ASP A 8 -12.97 -4.41 34.08
N PRO A 9 -13.46 -3.29 33.53
CA PRO A 9 -12.65 -2.40 32.71
C PRO A 9 -11.31 -2.01 33.34
N ALA A 10 -11.23 -1.91 34.68
CA ALA A 10 -9.99 -1.63 35.40
C ALA A 10 -8.88 -2.67 35.16
N GLN A 11 -9.25 -3.91 34.81
CA GLN A 11 -8.34 -5.01 34.51
C GLN A 11 -7.94 -5.09 33.03
N ILE A 12 -8.47 -4.22 32.17
CA ILE A 12 -8.22 -4.25 30.73
C ILE A 12 -7.18 -3.20 30.35
N ARG A 13 -6.29 -3.53 29.41
CA ARG A 13 -5.42 -2.59 28.70
C ARG A 13 -5.52 -2.84 27.21
N ASN A 14 -5.96 -1.85 26.43
CA ASN A 14 -5.92 -1.95 24.97
C ASN A 14 -4.71 -1.18 24.46
N PHE A 15 -3.86 -1.86 23.70
CA PHE A 15 -2.66 -1.26 23.14
C PHE A 15 -2.35 -1.82 21.76
N CYS A 16 -1.61 -1.04 20.99
CA CYS A 16 -1.06 -1.50 19.72
C CYS A 16 0.46 -1.42 19.73
N ILE A 17 1.11 -2.22 18.89
CA ILE A 17 2.55 -2.11 18.65
C ILE A 17 2.75 -1.32 17.35
N ILE A 18 3.51 -0.23 17.41
CA ILE A 18 3.85 0.60 16.25
C ILE A 18 5.36 0.60 16.04
N ALA A 19 5.79 0.49 14.79
CA ALA A 19 7.21 0.38 14.44
C ALA A 19 7.45 0.71 12.97
N HIS A 20 8.70 1.00 12.61
CA HIS A 20 9.15 0.92 11.22
C HIS A 20 9.19 -0.55 10.75
N ILE A 21 9.26 -0.74 9.43
CA ILE A 21 9.45 -2.05 8.80
C ILE A 21 10.70 -2.71 9.37
N ASP A 22 10.66 -4.02 9.55
CA ASP A 22 11.77 -4.83 10.07
C ASP A 22 12.26 -4.51 11.50
N HIS A 23 11.64 -3.59 12.24
CA HIS A 23 11.99 -3.34 13.65
C HIS A 23 11.60 -4.49 14.61
N GLY A 24 10.99 -5.57 14.09
CA GLY A 24 10.72 -6.80 14.83
C GLY A 24 9.39 -6.80 15.58
N LYS A 25 8.39 -6.09 15.05
CA LYS A 25 7.02 -6.00 15.59
C LYS A 25 6.33 -7.37 15.69
N SER A 26 6.21 -8.12 14.59
CA SER A 26 5.60 -9.46 14.59
C SER A 26 6.35 -10.43 15.51
N THR A 27 7.69 -10.35 15.53
CA THR A 27 8.54 -11.17 16.42
C THR A 27 8.29 -10.85 17.90
N LEU A 28 8.08 -9.58 18.25
CA LEU A 28 7.72 -9.18 19.61
C LEU A 28 6.32 -9.68 19.97
N ALA A 29 5.35 -9.55 19.07
CA ALA A 29 3.99 -10.05 19.25
C ALA A 29 3.96 -11.58 19.49
N ASP A 30 4.70 -12.35 18.70
CA ASP A 30 4.87 -13.80 18.90
C ASP A 30 5.45 -14.12 20.27
N ARG A 31 6.43 -13.32 20.71
CA ARG A 31 7.05 -13.52 22.00
C ARG A 31 6.08 -13.26 23.15
N MET A 32 5.23 -12.24 23.02
CA MET A 32 4.15 -11.98 23.97
C MET A 32 3.15 -13.14 24.01
N LEU A 33 2.76 -13.71 22.86
CA LEU A 33 1.89 -14.90 22.78
C LEU A 33 2.47 -16.12 23.50
N GLY A 34 3.77 -16.37 23.31
CA GLY A 34 4.45 -17.49 23.96
C GLY A 34 4.60 -17.31 25.47
N ILE A 35 4.93 -16.09 25.93
CA ILE A 35 5.12 -15.77 27.36
C ILE A 35 3.78 -15.79 28.14
N THR A 36 2.69 -15.40 27.48
CA THR A 36 1.34 -15.41 28.06
C THR A 36 0.67 -16.79 27.99
N GLU A 37 1.36 -17.78 27.43
CA GLU A 37 0.91 -19.18 27.28
C GLU A 37 -0.41 -19.34 26.51
N VAL A 38 -0.81 -18.32 25.75
CA VAL A 38 -2.01 -18.36 24.90
C VAL A 38 -1.83 -19.35 23.74
N VAL A 39 -0.58 -19.50 23.28
CA VAL A 39 -0.19 -20.50 22.30
C VAL A 39 0.81 -21.45 22.91
N GLU A 40 0.47 -22.74 22.91
CA GLU A 40 1.38 -23.79 23.37
C GLU A 40 2.65 -23.81 22.51
N ALA A 41 3.81 -24.03 23.13
CA ALA A 41 5.11 -24.01 22.44
C ALA A 41 5.21 -24.94 21.22
N ARG A 42 4.45 -26.05 21.21
CA ARG A 42 4.37 -26.98 20.07
C ARG A 42 3.62 -26.44 18.85
N ASN A 43 2.71 -25.49 19.06
CA ASN A 43 1.89 -24.86 18.03
C ASN A 43 2.46 -23.50 17.61
N MET A 44 3.50 -23.02 18.29
CA MET A 44 4.20 -21.79 17.93
C MET A 44 4.89 -21.94 16.57
N ARG A 45 4.66 -20.96 15.71
CA ARG A 45 5.38 -20.74 14.46
C ARG A 45 5.92 -19.33 14.45
N ALA A 46 6.96 -19.07 13.66
CA ALA A 46 7.44 -17.72 13.44
C ALA A 46 6.36 -16.91 12.71
N GLN A 47 6.20 -15.64 13.10
CA GLN A 47 5.20 -14.72 12.57
C GLN A 47 3.79 -15.32 12.66
N TYR A 48 3.37 -15.65 13.89
CA TYR A 48 2.14 -16.40 14.16
C TYR A 48 0.90 -15.66 13.64
N LEU A 49 0.87 -14.34 13.86
CA LEU A 49 -0.23 -13.43 13.49
C LEU A 49 -0.26 -13.08 12.01
N ASP A 50 0.86 -13.21 11.30
CA ASP A 50 0.90 -13.03 9.85
C ASP A 50 0.21 -14.24 9.21
N ARG A 51 -1.07 -14.06 8.84
CA ARG A 51 -1.95 -15.14 8.38
C ARG A 51 -1.75 -15.42 6.90
N MET A 52 -1.37 -14.42 6.12
CA MET A 52 -1.23 -14.52 4.68
C MET A 52 0.17 -15.00 4.28
N ASP A 53 0.27 -15.84 3.25
CA ASP A 53 1.58 -16.35 2.80
C ASP A 53 2.51 -15.21 2.33
N ILE A 54 1.93 -14.19 1.68
CA ILE A 54 2.66 -13.00 1.22
C ILE A 54 3.25 -12.16 2.36
N GLU A 55 2.59 -12.10 3.53
CA GLU A 55 3.11 -11.40 4.71
C GLU A 55 4.39 -12.06 5.20
N ARG A 56 4.39 -13.41 5.27
CA ARG A 56 5.54 -14.20 5.71
C ARG A 56 6.70 -14.17 4.72
N GLU A 57 6.41 -14.25 3.43
CA GLU A 57 7.45 -14.21 2.39
C GLU A 57 8.15 -12.86 2.31
N ARG A 58 7.37 -11.77 2.41
CA ARG A 58 7.92 -10.40 2.38
C ARG A 58 8.39 -9.91 3.74
N GLY A 59 8.07 -10.62 4.84
CA GLY A 59 8.43 -10.25 6.20
C GLY A 59 7.71 -9.00 6.72
N ILE A 60 6.52 -8.69 6.18
CA ILE A 60 5.74 -7.48 6.52
C ILE A 60 4.35 -7.84 7.01
N THR A 61 3.84 -7.09 7.98
CA THR A 61 2.43 -7.13 8.39
C THR A 61 1.61 -6.28 7.43
N ILE A 62 0.60 -6.86 6.80
CA ILE A 62 -0.30 -6.17 5.85
C ILE A 62 -1.64 -5.90 6.51
N LYS A 63 -2.17 -6.87 7.27
CA LYS A 63 -3.45 -6.73 7.98
C LYS A 63 -3.26 -6.68 9.49
N SER A 64 -3.91 -5.71 10.13
CA SER A 64 -3.93 -5.67 11.59
C SER A 64 -4.60 -6.90 12.21
N GLN A 65 -4.04 -7.40 13.32
CA GLN A 65 -4.59 -8.53 14.07
C GLN A 65 -4.76 -8.17 15.54
N ALA A 66 -5.97 -8.33 16.06
CA ALA A 66 -6.28 -8.12 17.47
C ALA A 66 -6.23 -9.44 18.24
N VAL A 67 -5.52 -9.46 19.37
CA VAL A 67 -5.39 -10.64 20.24
C VAL A 67 -5.54 -10.25 21.71
N ARG A 68 -6.34 -11.05 22.42
CA ARG A 68 -6.54 -10.98 23.87
C ARG A 68 -5.49 -11.83 24.58
N LEU A 69 -4.69 -11.21 25.43
CA LEU A 69 -3.63 -11.84 26.21
C LEU A 69 -3.97 -11.80 27.71
N PRO A 70 -4.14 -12.94 28.38
CA PRO A 70 -4.19 -12.98 29.83
C PRO A 70 -2.79 -12.71 30.38
N TRP A 71 -2.69 -11.82 31.36
CA TRP A 71 -1.43 -11.52 32.03
C TRP A 71 -1.62 -11.46 33.53
N ARG A 72 -0.68 -12.04 34.27
CA ARG A 72 -0.61 -11.87 35.72
C ARG A 72 0.57 -10.98 36.03
N SER A 73 0.31 -9.77 36.52
CA SER A 73 1.38 -8.79 36.66
C SER A 73 2.36 -9.19 37.75
N GLY A 74 3.66 -9.04 37.48
CA GLY A 74 4.72 -9.19 38.46
C GLY A 74 4.80 -8.04 39.47
N ILE A 75 4.12 -6.91 39.21
CA ILE A 75 4.17 -5.70 40.04
C ILE A 75 3.22 -5.83 41.24
N ASP A 76 1.96 -6.15 40.99
CA ASP A 76 0.89 -6.21 42.01
C ASP A 76 0.30 -7.62 42.21
N GLY A 77 0.69 -8.59 41.37
CA GLY A 77 0.16 -9.95 41.40
C GLY A 77 -1.26 -10.11 40.82
N GLY A 78 -1.86 -9.04 40.31
CA GLY A 78 -3.22 -8.98 39.78
C GLY A 78 -3.36 -9.67 38.42
N GLU A 79 -4.58 -10.12 38.11
CA GLU A 79 -4.91 -10.65 36.78
C GLU A 79 -5.47 -9.54 35.88
N TYR A 80 -4.86 -9.42 34.70
CA TYR A 80 -5.18 -8.43 33.68
C TYR A 80 -5.46 -9.09 32.33
N ILE A 81 -6.14 -8.35 31.47
CA ILE A 81 -6.34 -8.67 30.06
C ILE A 81 -5.71 -7.58 29.23
N LEU A 82 -4.74 -7.97 28.40
CA LEU A 82 -4.08 -7.08 27.47
C LEU A 82 -4.61 -7.37 26.06
N ASN A 83 -5.36 -6.45 25.49
CA ASN A 83 -5.79 -6.54 24.10
C ASN A 83 -4.72 -5.85 23.24
N MET A 84 -3.95 -6.68 22.54
CA MET A 84 -2.87 -6.26 21.65
C MET A 84 -3.40 -6.17 20.22
N ILE A 85 -3.14 -5.06 19.53
CA ILE A 85 -3.36 -4.94 18.09
C ILE A 85 -2.00 -4.84 17.40
N ASP A 86 -1.69 -5.83 16.56
CA ASP A 86 -0.52 -5.78 15.68
C ASP A 86 -0.83 -4.88 14.46
N THR A 87 0.07 -3.96 14.09
CA THR A 87 -0.21 -2.91 13.08
C THR A 87 0.76 -2.95 11.92
N PRO A 88 0.35 -2.67 10.67
CA PRO A 88 1.28 -2.58 9.54
C PRO A 88 2.41 -1.56 9.76
N GLY A 89 3.60 -1.84 9.23
CA GLY A 89 4.77 -0.95 9.37
C GLY A 89 5.06 -0.07 8.15
N HIS A 90 4.33 -0.24 7.04
CA HIS A 90 4.60 0.43 5.77
C HIS A 90 3.62 1.59 5.51
N VAL A 91 4.10 2.63 4.83
CA VAL A 91 3.38 3.90 4.58
C VAL A 91 2.04 3.70 3.87
N ASP A 92 2.01 2.81 2.88
CA ASP A 92 0.79 2.44 2.13
C ASP A 92 -0.34 1.92 3.03
N PHE A 93 -0.04 1.44 4.25
CA PHE A 93 -1.03 0.89 5.19
C PHE A 93 -1.25 1.78 6.42
N THR A 94 -0.88 3.07 6.35
CA THR A 94 -1.06 4.04 7.43
C THR A 94 -2.52 4.13 7.90
N TYR A 95 -3.49 3.92 6.99
CA TYR A 95 -4.91 3.88 7.36
C TYR A 95 -5.23 2.72 8.33
N GLU A 96 -4.58 1.54 8.21
CA GLU A 96 -4.75 0.44 9.16
C GLU A 96 -4.16 0.78 10.53
N VAL A 97 -3.00 1.45 10.53
CA VAL A 97 -2.36 1.94 11.76
C VAL A 97 -3.25 2.94 12.48
N SER A 98 -3.79 3.93 11.75
CA SER A 98 -4.71 4.93 12.30
C SER A 98 -5.97 4.31 12.92
N ARG A 99 -6.57 3.33 12.24
CA ARG A 99 -7.74 2.58 12.76
C ARG A 99 -7.42 1.86 14.08
N SER A 100 -6.26 1.22 14.12
CA SER A 100 -5.78 0.46 15.29
C SER A 100 -5.46 1.37 16.47
N LEU A 101 -4.82 2.52 16.23
CA LEU A 101 -4.51 3.51 17.26
C LEU A 101 -5.78 4.04 17.94
N ALA A 102 -6.82 4.36 17.16
CA ALA A 102 -8.10 4.81 17.71
C ALA A 102 -8.81 3.73 18.56
N ALA A 103 -8.48 2.46 18.35
CA ALA A 103 -8.99 1.33 19.12
C ALA A 103 -8.21 1.06 20.42
N CYS A 104 -7.20 1.87 20.76
CA CYS A 104 -6.33 1.63 21.92
C CYS A 104 -6.35 2.81 22.94
N GLU A 105 -5.80 2.56 24.12
CA GLU A 105 -5.46 3.58 25.14
C GLU A 105 -3.96 3.90 25.16
N GLY A 106 -3.13 3.00 24.63
CA GLY A 106 -1.69 3.20 24.55
C GLY A 106 -1.05 2.54 23.33
N ALA A 107 0.19 2.89 23.07
CA ALA A 107 0.99 2.37 21.98
C ALA A 107 2.40 2.01 22.45
N VAL A 108 2.87 0.82 22.08
CA VAL A 108 4.26 0.41 22.24
C VAL A 108 5.02 0.88 21.01
N LEU A 109 5.91 1.87 21.18
CA LEU A 109 6.74 2.40 20.11
C LEU A 109 8.05 1.63 20.03
N LEU A 110 8.16 0.78 19.02
CA LEU A 110 9.27 -0.16 18.87
C LEU A 110 10.35 0.37 17.92
N VAL A 111 11.57 0.48 18.43
CA VAL A 111 12.75 0.97 17.68
C VAL A 111 13.84 -0.09 17.69
N ASP A 112 14.41 -0.40 16.53
CA ASP A 112 15.51 -1.35 16.41
C ASP A 112 16.82 -0.74 16.95
N CYS A 113 17.47 -1.40 17.92
CA CYS A 113 18.76 -0.98 18.46
C CYS A 113 19.92 -1.00 17.46
N ALA A 114 19.79 -1.63 16.29
CA ALA A 114 20.82 -1.65 15.26
C ALA A 114 20.63 -0.56 14.20
N GLN A 115 19.38 -0.18 13.93
CA GLN A 115 19.02 0.80 12.91
C GLN A 115 18.79 2.18 13.53
N GLY A 116 17.97 2.26 14.58
CA GLY A 116 17.57 3.51 15.24
C GLY A 116 16.22 4.01 14.77
N ILE A 117 15.98 5.31 14.96
CA ILE A 117 14.72 5.96 14.54
C ILE A 117 14.70 6.08 13.02
N GLU A 118 13.57 5.73 12.42
CA GLU A 118 13.30 5.81 10.98
C GLU A 118 12.08 6.70 10.70
N ALA A 119 11.83 7.11 9.46
CA ALA A 119 10.76 8.05 9.09
C ALA A 119 9.37 7.58 9.56
N GLN A 120 9.04 6.29 9.38
CA GLN A 120 7.78 5.71 9.84
C GLN A 120 7.67 5.67 11.36
N THR A 121 8.78 5.59 12.10
CA THR A 121 8.77 5.71 13.56
C THR A 121 8.23 7.08 13.98
N LEU A 122 8.66 8.15 13.30
CA LEU A 122 8.17 9.51 13.55
C LEU A 122 6.70 9.67 13.15
N ALA A 123 6.33 9.22 11.95
CA ALA A 123 4.96 9.30 11.46
C ALA A 123 3.97 8.61 12.41
N ASN A 124 4.29 7.37 12.82
CA ASN A 124 3.47 6.61 13.76
C ASN A 124 3.45 7.23 15.17
N LEU A 125 4.56 7.80 15.63
CA LEU A 125 4.62 8.53 16.90
C LEU A 125 3.67 9.72 16.88
N TYR A 126 3.70 10.55 15.85
CA TYR A 126 2.80 11.71 15.73
C TYR A 126 1.34 11.28 15.67
N LEU A 127 1.00 10.22 14.92
CA LEU A 127 -0.36 9.67 14.90
C LEU A 127 -0.81 9.19 16.29
N ALA A 128 0.08 8.55 17.06
CA ALA A 128 -0.23 8.12 18.42
C ALA A 128 -0.46 9.31 19.37
N MET A 129 0.34 10.38 19.23
CA MET A 129 0.20 11.61 20.00
C MET A 129 -1.09 12.36 19.66
N GLU A 130 -1.46 12.46 18.38
CA GLU A 130 -2.74 13.06 17.94
C GLU A 130 -3.95 12.34 18.53
N ASN A 131 -3.84 11.03 18.75
CA ASN A 131 -4.86 10.20 19.40
C ASN A 131 -4.78 10.22 20.94
N ASN A 132 -3.88 11.02 21.53
CA ASN A 132 -3.66 11.13 22.97
C ASN A 132 -3.38 9.77 23.65
N LEU A 133 -2.67 8.88 22.96
CA LEU A 133 -2.31 7.58 23.51
C LEU A 133 -1.14 7.69 24.47
N THR A 134 -1.11 6.84 25.49
CA THR A 134 0.10 6.64 26.31
C THR A 134 1.14 5.90 25.51
N ILE A 135 2.33 6.49 25.35
CA ILE A 135 3.39 5.93 24.50
C ILE A 135 4.45 5.29 25.38
N ILE A 136 4.70 3.99 25.17
CA ILE A 136 5.76 3.25 25.85
C ILE A 136 6.94 3.09 24.88
N PRO A 137 8.07 3.77 25.09
CA PRO A 137 9.25 3.62 24.25
C PRO A 137 9.94 2.28 24.51
N VAL A 138 10.18 1.52 23.43
CA VAL A 138 10.81 0.20 23.49
C VAL A 138 11.91 0.06 22.45
N LEU A 139 13.08 -0.33 22.92
CA LEU A 139 14.27 -0.64 22.15
C LEU A 139 14.38 -2.15 21.94
N ASN A 140 14.22 -2.61 20.70
CA ASN A 140 14.25 -4.02 20.32
C ASN A 140 15.61 -4.48 19.81
N LYS A 141 15.76 -5.79 19.63
CA LYS A 141 16.95 -6.44 19.04
C LYS A 141 18.25 -6.14 19.80
N ILE A 142 18.17 -6.03 21.13
CA ILE A 142 19.34 -5.88 22.00
C ILE A 142 20.30 -7.08 21.94
N ASP A 143 19.85 -8.21 21.37
CA ASP A 143 20.65 -9.40 21.15
C ASP A 143 21.63 -9.28 19.96
N LEU A 144 21.49 -8.27 19.11
CA LEU A 144 22.37 -8.09 17.96
C LEU A 144 23.75 -7.53 18.38
N PRO A 145 24.85 -8.02 17.78
CA PRO A 145 26.21 -7.59 18.15
C PRO A 145 26.49 -6.12 17.83
N ASN A 146 25.76 -5.52 16.89
CA ASN A 146 25.86 -4.12 16.51
C ASN A 146 24.78 -3.23 17.16
N ALA A 147 24.03 -3.76 18.12
CA ALA A 147 23.03 -3.00 18.87
C ALA A 147 23.69 -1.87 19.68
N GLN A 148 23.08 -0.68 19.67
CA GLN A 148 23.53 0.51 20.41
C GLN A 148 22.40 1.06 21.31
N PRO A 149 21.98 0.29 22.34
CA PRO A 149 20.81 0.65 23.14
C PRO A 149 20.97 1.97 23.89
N GLU A 150 22.18 2.31 24.38
CA GLU A 150 22.40 3.58 25.09
C GLU A 150 22.22 4.79 24.17
N LYS A 151 22.74 4.71 22.94
CA LYS A 151 22.63 5.78 21.95
C LYS A 151 21.17 6.01 21.56
N PHE A 152 20.49 4.94 21.16
CA PHE A 152 19.11 5.05 20.68
C PHE A 152 18.11 5.32 21.81
N ALA A 153 18.41 4.95 23.07
CA ALA A 153 17.65 5.39 24.22
C ALA A 153 17.66 6.92 24.35
N ALA A 154 18.83 7.55 24.21
CA ALA A 154 18.95 9.01 24.29
C ALA A 154 18.22 9.73 23.15
N GLU A 155 18.31 9.21 21.92
CA GLU A 155 17.58 9.75 20.77
C GLU A 155 16.06 9.65 20.95
N LEU A 156 15.57 8.48 21.36
CA LEU A 156 14.14 8.22 21.54
C LEU A 156 13.57 9.02 22.72
N ALA A 157 14.33 9.12 23.81
CA ALA A 157 13.96 9.90 24.98
C ALA A 157 13.84 11.38 24.67
N LYS A 158 14.80 11.95 23.92
CA LYS A 158 14.75 13.34 23.45
C LYS A 158 13.53 13.60 22.57
N LEU A 159 13.16 12.65 21.72
CA LEU A 159 12.03 12.78 20.80
C LEU A 159 10.68 12.77 21.54
N ILE A 160 10.51 11.88 22.50
CA ILE A 160 9.25 11.72 23.26
C ILE A 160 9.16 12.74 24.41
N GLY A 161 10.29 13.22 24.91
CA GLY A 161 10.38 14.06 26.10
C GLY A 161 10.37 13.28 27.41
N CYS A 162 10.98 12.09 27.43
CA CYS A 162 11.17 11.26 28.62
C CYS A 162 12.66 11.12 28.97
N GLU A 163 12.99 10.38 30.04
CA GLU A 163 14.38 10.08 30.38
C GLU A 163 14.86 8.82 29.62
N PRO A 164 16.17 8.70 29.29
CA PRO A 164 16.70 7.51 28.62
C PRO A 164 16.50 6.20 29.38
N GLU A 165 16.30 6.29 30.70
CA GLU A 165 16.05 5.16 31.60
C GLU A 165 14.61 4.62 31.46
N ASP A 166 13.68 5.44 30.97
CA ASP A 166 12.30 5.04 30.71
C ASP A 166 12.17 4.16 29.45
N CYS A 167 13.18 4.17 28.57
CA CYS A 167 13.24 3.35 27.35
C CYS A 167 13.51 1.87 27.69
N LEU A 168 12.47 1.04 27.56
CA LEU A 168 12.57 -0.39 27.86
C LEU A 168 13.42 -1.11 26.81
N ARG A 169 14.29 -2.00 27.28
CA ARG A 169 15.19 -2.78 26.43
C ARG A 169 14.66 -4.20 26.31
N VAL A 170 14.36 -4.64 25.09
CA VAL A 170 13.77 -5.95 24.84
C VAL A 170 14.45 -6.66 23.66
N SER A 171 14.32 -7.98 23.64
CA SER A 171 14.55 -8.78 22.43
C SER A 171 13.32 -9.65 22.18
N GLY A 172 12.58 -9.35 21.11
CA GLY A 172 11.52 -10.24 20.64
C GLY A 172 12.04 -11.65 20.30
N LYS A 173 13.32 -11.75 19.88
CA LYS A 173 13.95 -13.01 19.50
C LYS A 173 14.26 -13.89 20.71
N THR A 174 14.91 -13.36 21.75
CA THR A 174 15.29 -14.16 22.93
C THR A 174 14.19 -14.19 24.00
N GLY A 175 13.33 -13.17 24.04
CA GLY A 175 12.35 -12.95 25.10
C GLY A 175 12.84 -12.10 26.26
N ASP A 176 14.10 -11.65 26.22
CA ASP A 176 14.66 -10.76 27.23
C ASP A 176 13.90 -9.42 27.29
N GLY A 177 13.61 -8.94 28.49
CA GLY A 177 12.85 -7.70 28.75
C GLY A 177 11.34 -7.73 28.42
N VAL A 178 10.82 -8.80 27.80
CA VAL A 178 9.42 -8.80 27.33
C VAL A 178 8.42 -8.96 28.48
N LYS A 179 8.79 -9.66 29.56
CA LYS A 179 7.92 -9.79 30.74
C LYS A 179 7.78 -8.44 31.46
N GLU A 180 8.90 -7.75 31.60
CA GLU A 180 8.99 -6.40 32.16
C GLU A 180 8.18 -5.43 31.32
N LEU A 181 8.21 -5.55 29.99
CA LEU A 181 7.35 -4.78 29.09
C LEU A 181 5.86 -5.03 29.34
N LEU A 182 5.42 -6.28 29.49
CA LEU A 182 4.02 -6.61 29.79
C LEU A 182 3.57 -6.01 31.13
N ASP A 183 4.47 -5.99 32.12
CA ASP A 183 4.22 -5.34 33.41
C ASP A 183 4.13 -3.81 33.29
N GLN A 184 4.99 -3.20 32.48
CA GLN A 184 4.93 -1.75 32.22
C GLN A 184 3.69 -1.34 31.43
N ILE A 185 3.20 -2.19 30.52
CA ILE A 185 1.91 -2.01 29.84
C ILE A 185 0.77 -1.92 30.87
N VAL A 186 0.75 -2.79 31.89
CA VAL A 186 -0.25 -2.74 32.96
C VAL A 186 -0.15 -1.46 33.78
N ALA A 187 1.08 -1.04 34.11
CA ALA A 187 1.36 0.09 34.99
C ALA A 187 1.09 1.45 34.33
N GLN A 188 1.44 1.61 33.06
CA GLN A 188 1.43 2.91 32.39
C GLN A 188 0.19 3.16 31.54
N ILE A 189 -0.31 2.14 30.82
CA ILE A 189 -1.47 2.32 29.95
C ILE A 189 -2.72 2.45 30.82
N PRO A 190 -3.60 3.44 30.58
CA PRO A 190 -4.82 3.59 31.36
C PRO A 190 -5.83 2.50 31.02
N ALA A 191 -6.68 2.17 31.99
CA ALA A 191 -7.85 1.33 31.76
C ALA A 191 -8.84 2.01 30.79
N PRO A 192 -9.56 1.25 29.95
CA PRO A 192 -10.62 1.78 29.12
C PRO A 192 -11.74 2.40 29.97
N LYS A 193 -12.31 3.48 29.44
CA LYS A 193 -13.39 4.24 30.09
C LYS A 193 -14.67 4.09 29.29
N GLY A 194 -15.78 3.87 29.99
CA GLY A 194 -17.11 3.78 29.40
C GLY A 194 -18.19 3.54 30.44
N ASP A 195 -19.46 3.73 30.06
CA ASP A 195 -20.62 3.47 30.90
C ASP A 195 -21.28 2.14 30.51
N ALA A 196 -21.24 1.16 31.40
CA ALA A 196 -21.84 -0.16 31.18
C ALA A 196 -23.38 -0.12 31.13
N ASN A 197 -24.01 0.92 31.66
CA ASN A 197 -25.48 1.07 31.66
C ASN A 197 -26.00 1.91 30.49
N ALA A 198 -25.11 2.54 29.73
CA ALA A 198 -25.48 3.31 28.55
C ALA A 198 -25.88 2.37 27.38
N PRO A 199 -26.59 2.89 26.37
CA PRO A 199 -26.80 2.18 25.10
C PRO A 199 -25.49 1.62 24.54
N ALA A 200 -25.54 0.42 23.98
CA ALA A 200 -24.36 -0.20 23.38
C ALA A 200 -23.75 0.72 22.31
N ARG A 201 -22.45 1.00 22.43
CA ARG A 201 -21.65 1.70 21.43
C ARG A 201 -20.38 0.90 21.19
N ALA A 202 -20.33 0.21 20.06
CA ALA A 202 -19.14 -0.52 19.65
C ALA A 202 -18.58 0.05 18.35
N LEU A 203 -17.30 0.39 18.34
CA LEU A 203 -16.59 0.88 17.17
C LEU A 203 -16.13 -0.30 16.32
N ILE A 204 -16.51 -0.31 15.05
CA ILE A 204 -15.92 -1.23 14.08
C ILE A 204 -14.55 -0.69 13.68
N PHE A 205 -13.46 -1.37 14.01
CA PHE A 205 -12.12 -0.95 13.60
C PHE A 205 -11.51 -1.80 12.48
N ASP A 206 -12.04 -3.01 12.25
CA ASP A 206 -11.67 -3.81 11.10
C ASP A 206 -12.77 -4.82 10.69
N SER A 207 -12.64 -5.42 9.51
CA SER A 207 -13.58 -6.43 9.01
C SER A 207 -12.92 -7.39 8.04
N VAL A 208 -13.23 -8.67 8.16
CA VAL A 208 -12.74 -9.74 7.26
C VAL A 208 -13.91 -10.57 6.76
N TYR A 209 -13.88 -10.94 5.48
CA TYR A 209 -14.84 -11.82 4.85
C TYR A 209 -14.45 -13.29 5.03
N ASP A 210 -15.35 -14.07 5.61
CA ASP A 210 -15.27 -15.53 5.69
C ASP A 210 -16.30 -16.17 4.74
N SER A 211 -15.87 -17.19 4.00
CA SER A 211 -16.72 -17.84 2.97
C SER A 211 -17.95 -18.56 3.56
N TYR A 212 -17.90 -18.99 4.82
CA TYR A 212 -18.97 -19.73 5.48
C TYR A 212 -19.76 -18.87 6.46
N ARG A 213 -19.05 -18.02 7.21
CA ARG A 213 -19.61 -17.18 8.28
C ARG A 213 -20.07 -15.80 7.79
N GLY A 214 -19.69 -15.41 6.58
CA GLY A 214 -19.92 -14.06 6.06
C GLY A 214 -18.93 -13.06 6.63
N VAL A 215 -19.36 -11.81 6.79
CA VAL A 215 -18.52 -10.73 7.32
C VAL A 215 -18.30 -10.91 8.83
N VAL A 216 -17.04 -11.04 9.21
CA VAL A 216 -16.56 -11.04 10.60
C VAL A 216 -16.04 -9.64 10.90
N THR A 217 -16.73 -8.94 11.79
CA THR A 217 -16.44 -7.55 12.13
C THR A 217 -15.69 -7.48 13.45
N TYR A 218 -14.54 -6.80 13.47
CA TYR A 218 -13.74 -6.59 14.66
C TYR A 218 -14.19 -5.29 15.34
N VAL A 219 -14.52 -5.41 16.62
CA VAL A 219 -15.19 -4.35 17.37
C VAL A 219 -14.52 -4.08 18.70
N ARG A 220 -14.52 -2.80 19.09
CA ARG A 220 -14.21 -2.36 20.46
C ARG A 220 -15.45 -1.76 21.08
N VAL A 221 -15.89 -2.31 22.21
CA VAL A 221 -17.04 -1.77 22.95
C VAL A 221 -16.58 -0.59 23.80
N ILE A 222 -17.13 0.59 23.54
CA ILE A 222 -16.88 1.80 24.33
C ILE A 222 -17.90 1.91 25.46
N ASP A 223 -19.19 1.66 25.17
CA ASP A 223 -20.26 1.72 26.18
C ASP A 223 -21.25 0.57 26.02
N GLY A 224 -21.95 0.29 27.12
CA GLY A 224 -22.97 -0.75 27.18
C GLY A 224 -22.38 -2.14 27.03
N HIS A 225 -23.19 -3.03 26.45
CA HIS A 225 -22.85 -4.44 26.30
C HIS A 225 -23.42 -4.97 24.99
N LEU A 226 -22.67 -5.84 24.30
CA LEU A 226 -23.16 -6.60 23.15
C LEU A 226 -23.41 -8.04 23.56
N SER A 227 -24.58 -8.58 23.24
CA SER A 227 -24.95 -9.97 23.55
C SER A 227 -25.17 -10.80 22.29
N PRO A 228 -24.82 -12.09 22.28
CA PRO A 228 -25.20 -12.99 21.19
C PRO A 228 -26.72 -13.03 20.98
N ARG A 229 -27.14 -13.12 19.71
CA ARG A 229 -28.52 -13.11 19.22
C ARG A 229 -29.31 -11.83 19.52
N GLU A 230 -28.63 -10.77 19.94
CA GLU A 230 -29.25 -9.46 20.08
C GLU A 230 -29.50 -8.83 18.70
N GLN A 231 -30.60 -8.09 18.58
CA GLN A 231 -30.84 -7.24 17.42
C GLN A 231 -29.99 -5.97 17.55
N ILE A 232 -29.08 -5.79 16.61
CA ILE A 232 -28.17 -4.65 16.52
C ILE A 232 -28.52 -3.78 15.32
N GLN A 233 -28.05 -2.55 15.36
CA GLN A 233 -28.23 -1.58 14.29
C GLN A 233 -26.89 -0.90 13.99
N MET A 234 -26.59 -0.78 12.70
CA MET A 234 -25.49 0.05 12.21
C MET A 234 -25.92 1.52 12.26
N PHE A 235 -25.15 2.38 12.93
CA PHE A 235 -25.56 3.77 13.13
C PHE A 235 -25.61 4.56 11.81
N SER A 236 -24.63 4.38 10.92
CA SER A 236 -24.54 5.15 9.68
C SER A 236 -25.64 4.84 8.66
N THR A 237 -25.98 3.55 8.51
CA THR A 237 -26.94 3.09 7.49
C THR A 237 -28.34 2.84 8.06
N GLY A 238 -28.45 2.67 9.38
CA GLY A 238 -29.68 2.28 10.06
C GLY A 238 -30.10 0.82 9.80
N VAL A 239 -29.29 0.04 9.09
CA VAL A 239 -29.58 -1.36 8.77
C VAL A 239 -29.55 -2.21 10.04
N ARG A 240 -30.49 -3.15 10.14
CA ARG A 240 -30.66 -4.03 11.29
C ARG A 240 -30.06 -5.39 11.00
N HIS A 241 -29.36 -5.93 11.98
CA HIS A 241 -28.75 -7.25 11.93
C HIS A 241 -29.00 -8.00 13.24
N GLU A 242 -28.86 -9.32 13.18
CA GLU A 242 -28.78 -10.16 14.37
C GLU A 242 -27.32 -10.49 14.65
N ALA A 243 -26.87 -10.33 15.90
CA ALA A 243 -25.54 -10.69 16.34
C ALA A 243 -25.42 -12.22 16.52
N LEU A 244 -25.33 -12.98 15.43
CA LEU A 244 -25.35 -14.46 15.46
C LEU A 244 -24.30 -15.05 16.40
N GLU A 245 -23.08 -14.50 16.36
CA GLU A 245 -21.97 -14.89 17.23
C GLU A 245 -21.20 -13.64 17.65
N VAL A 246 -20.84 -13.60 18.94
CA VAL A 246 -19.97 -12.58 19.53
C VAL A 246 -18.87 -13.33 20.28
N GLY A 247 -17.63 -12.86 20.17
CA GLY A 247 -16.51 -13.53 20.79
C GLY A 247 -15.25 -12.68 20.91
N VAL A 248 -14.20 -13.29 21.43
CA VAL A 248 -12.85 -12.70 21.56
C VAL A 248 -11.85 -13.55 20.78
N ILE A 249 -10.67 -12.98 20.49
CA ILE A 249 -9.64 -13.65 19.71
C ILE A 249 -8.44 -13.91 20.62
N SER A 250 -8.09 -15.18 20.86
CA SER A 250 -7.04 -15.54 21.83
C SER A 250 -6.36 -16.88 21.50
N PRO A 251 -5.48 -16.95 20.48
CA PRO A 251 -5.37 -16.06 19.31
C PRO A 251 -6.32 -16.47 18.17
N GLU A 252 -7.03 -17.59 18.34
CA GLU A 252 -8.10 -18.02 17.46
C GLU A 252 -9.44 -17.49 17.96
N PRO A 253 -10.47 -17.37 17.10
CA PRO A 253 -11.79 -16.93 17.50
C PRO A 253 -12.42 -17.88 18.53
N VAL A 254 -12.78 -17.35 19.69
CA VAL A 254 -13.49 -18.06 20.76
C VAL A 254 -14.81 -17.35 21.04
N ALA A 255 -15.93 -18.05 20.85
CA ALA A 255 -17.24 -17.52 21.15
C ALA A 255 -17.37 -17.21 22.65
N SER A 256 -18.02 -16.08 22.97
CA SER A 256 -18.25 -15.63 24.35
C SER A 256 -19.73 -15.42 24.63
N LYS A 257 -20.04 -15.07 25.89
CA LYS A 257 -21.40 -14.66 26.28
C LYS A 257 -21.74 -13.23 25.86
N GLY A 258 -20.80 -12.51 25.24
CA GLY A 258 -20.93 -11.11 24.85
C GLY A 258 -19.61 -10.35 24.99
N LEU A 259 -19.68 -9.04 24.79
CA LEU A 259 -18.58 -8.10 24.99
C LEU A 259 -19.06 -6.92 25.84
N GLY A 260 -18.32 -6.63 26.90
CA GLY A 260 -18.56 -5.49 27.80
C GLY A 260 -17.67 -4.29 27.50
N VAL A 261 -17.84 -3.23 28.27
CA VAL A 261 -17.08 -1.97 28.17
C VAL A 261 -15.57 -2.23 28.14
N GLY A 262 -14.90 -1.65 27.16
CA GLY A 262 -13.45 -1.72 26.98
C GLY A 262 -12.95 -3.00 26.33
N GLU A 263 -13.81 -4.00 26.11
CA GLU A 263 -13.40 -5.25 25.48
C GLU A 263 -13.28 -5.12 23.95
N VAL A 264 -12.27 -5.81 23.42
CA VAL A 264 -12.03 -5.98 21.99
C VAL A 264 -12.39 -7.41 21.60
N GLY A 265 -13.11 -7.56 20.50
CA GLY A 265 -13.57 -8.85 20.04
C GLY A 265 -14.08 -8.83 18.61
N TYR A 266 -14.82 -9.87 18.24
CA TYR A 266 -15.45 -9.99 16.93
C TYR A 266 -16.96 -10.20 17.04
N LEU A 267 -17.65 -9.84 15.96
CA LEU A 267 -19.08 -9.95 15.77
C LEU A 267 -19.36 -10.56 14.39
N ILE A 268 -20.26 -11.54 14.34
CA ILE A 268 -20.71 -12.18 13.10
C ILE A 268 -22.21 -11.94 12.95
N THR A 269 -22.60 -11.35 11.82
CA THR A 269 -23.99 -11.04 11.51
C THR A 269 -24.59 -11.91 10.39
N GLY A 270 -23.76 -12.73 9.73
CA GLY A 270 -24.15 -13.55 8.58
C GLY A 270 -24.36 -12.75 7.29
N VAL A 271 -24.08 -11.45 7.31
CA VAL A 271 -24.11 -10.58 6.14
C VAL A 271 -23.01 -11.01 5.17
N LYS A 272 -23.29 -11.00 3.86
CA LYS A 272 -22.31 -11.30 2.81
C LYS A 272 -21.70 -10.04 2.19
N ASP A 273 -22.38 -8.90 2.33
CA ASP A 273 -21.93 -7.62 1.79
C ASP A 273 -21.28 -6.77 2.88
N VAL A 274 -19.95 -6.63 2.81
CA VAL A 274 -19.15 -5.83 3.75
C VAL A 274 -19.56 -4.37 3.74
N ARG A 275 -20.16 -3.86 2.65
CA ARG A 275 -20.60 -2.46 2.55
C ARG A 275 -21.72 -2.11 3.55
N GLN A 276 -22.39 -3.12 4.11
CA GLN A 276 -23.39 -2.94 5.17
C GLN A 276 -22.78 -2.83 6.57
N SER A 277 -21.52 -3.25 6.75
CA SER A 277 -20.76 -3.18 8.00
C SER A 277 -19.45 -2.42 7.77
N ARG A 278 -19.56 -1.10 7.60
CA ARG A 278 -18.41 -0.25 7.26
C ARG A 278 -17.47 -0.11 8.44
N VAL A 279 -16.18 -0.14 8.15
CA VAL A 279 -15.16 0.18 9.15
C VAL A 279 -15.27 1.66 9.53
N GLY A 280 -15.25 1.94 10.83
CA GLY A 280 -15.49 3.26 11.40
C GLY A 280 -16.95 3.55 11.73
N ASP A 281 -17.87 2.65 11.40
CA ASP A 281 -19.25 2.77 11.86
C ASP A 281 -19.38 2.37 13.34
N THR A 282 -20.46 2.82 13.96
CA THR A 282 -20.84 2.48 15.33
C THR A 282 -21.96 1.43 15.28
N ILE A 283 -21.74 0.30 15.95
CA ILE A 283 -22.80 -0.67 16.23
C ILE A 283 -23.49 -0.27 17.52
N THR A 284 -24.83 -0.29 17.50
CA THR A 284 -25.67 -0.05 18.67
C THR A 284 -26.78 -1.08 18.81
N SER A 285 -27.40 -1.16 19.99
CA SER A 285 -28.55 -2.03 20.23
C SER A 285 -29.78 -1.48 19.51
N TYR A 286 -30.55 -2.33 18.84
CA TYR A 286 -31.79 -1.89 18.19
C TYR A 286 -32.90 -1.55 19.20
N ALA A 287 -32.93 -2.23 20.34
CA ALA A 287 -33.94 -2.00 21.37
C ALA A 287 -33.75 -0.65 22.09
N ASN A 288 -32.50 -0.23 22.25
CA ASN A 288 -32.13 1.03 22.86
C ASN A 288 -30.94 1.64 22.10
N PRO A 289 -31.18 2.29 20.95
CA PRO A 289 -30.11 2.83 20.13
C PRO A 289 -29.46 4.06 20.76
N THR A 290 -28.15 4.18 20.61
CA THR A 290 -27.42 5.40 20.97
C THR A 290 -27.93 6.60 20.17
N LYS A 291 -27.83 7.80 20.76
CA LYS A 291 -28.15 9.09 20.08
C LYS A 291 -26.95 9.69 19.35
N HIS A 292 -25.74 9.28 19.72
CA HIS A 292 -24.50 9.83 19.19
C HIS A 292 -23.59 8.69 18.72
N ALA A 293 -23.15 8.78 17.46
CA ALA A 293 -22.11 7.93 16.91
C ALA A 293 -20.78 8.19 17.61
N LEU A 294 -19.91 7.18 17.59
CA LEU A 294 -18.48 7.37 17.84
C LEU A 294 -17.86 8.11 16.65
N ALA A 295 -16.73 8.77 16.87
CA ALA A 295 -15.96 9.36 15.79
C ALA A 295 -15.51 8.23 14.85
N GLY A 296 -16.04 8.23 13.63
CA GLY A 296 -15.67 7.24 12.62
C GLY A 296 -14.36 7.58 11.92
N TYR A 297 -13.95 6.72 10.98
CA TYR A 297 -12.75 6.93 10.18
C TYR A 297 -13.05 7.68 8.89
N LYS A 298 -12.02 8.29 8.32
CA LYS A 298 -12.07 8.75 6.93
C LYS A 298 -11.89 7.54 6.01
N ASP A 299 -12.69 7.49 4.95
CA ASP A 299 -12.52 6.48 3.92
C ASP A 299 -11.11 6.60 3.30
N PRO A 300 -10.37 5.49 3.14
CA PRO A 300 -9.08 5.51 2.47
C PRO A 300 -9.27 5.98 1.02
N LYS A 301 -8.50 7.00 0.62
CA LYS A 301 -8.51 7.49 -0.76
C LYS A 301 -7.39 6.84 -1.57
N PRO A 302 -7.70 6.20 -2.70
CA PRO A 302 -6.67 5.70 -3.60
C PRO A 302 -5.86 6.86 -4.19
N MET A 303 -4.54 6.74 -4.12
CA MET A 303 -3.57 7.72 -4.58
C MET A 303 -2.92 7.32 -5.91
N VAL A 304 -2.83 6.01 -6.16
CA VAL A 304 -2.17 5.42 -7.32
C VAL A 304 -3.18 4.58 -8.10
N PHE A 305 -3.18 4.72 -9.43
CA PHE A 305 -4.08 3.98 -10.32
C PHE A 305 -3.29 3.22 -11.38
N SER A 306 -3.64 1.94 -11.58
CA SER A 306 -3.07 1.11 -12.64
C SER A 306 -4.18 0.27 -13.28
N GLY A 307 -4.09 0.05 -14.59
CA GLY A 307 -4.97 -0.85 -15.30
C GLY A 307 -4.49 -2.30 -15.13
N LEU A 308 -5.36 -3.18 -14.65
CA LEU A 308 -5.13 -4.62 -14.55
C LEU A 308 -5.90 -5.35 -15.65
N PHE A 309 -5.17 -6.09 -16.48
CA PHE A 309 -5.71 -6.82 -17.62
C PHE A 309 -5.31 -8.30 -17.53
N PRO A 310 -6.22 -9.24 -17.77
CA PRO A 310 -5.84 -10.64 -17.87
C PRO A 310 -5.04 -10.89 -19.16
N LEU A 311 -4.11 -11.85 -19.12
CA LEU A 311 -3.40 -12.29 -20.33
C LEU A 311 -4.35 -12.89 -21.36
N ASP A 312 -5.32 -13.68 -20.89
CA ASP A 312 -6.40 -14.24 -21.70
C ASP A 312 -7.70 -13.46 -21.46
N GLY A 313 -8.30 -12.95 -22.52
CA GLY A 313 -9.59 -12.23 -22.44
C GLY A 313 -10.73 -13.09 -21.89
N ALA A 314 -10.61 -14.43 -21.95
CA ALA A 314 -11.57 -15.35 -21.33
C ALA A 314 -11.62 -15.24 -19.79
N ASP A 315 -10.53 -14.79 -19.16
CA ASP A 315 -10.42 -14.66 -17.71
C ASP A 315 -11.01 -13.35 -17.17
N PHE A 316 -11.50 -12.45 -18.04
CA PHE A 316 -12.10 -11.18 -17.61
C PHE A 316 -13.24 -11.33 -16.56
N PRO A 317 -14.20 -12.29 -16.71
CA PRO A 317 -15.21 -12.52 -15.70
C PRO A 317 -14.63 -13.04 -14.37
N ALA A 318 -13.59 -13.89 -14.44
CA ALA A 318 -12.92 -14.41 -13.25
C ALA A 318 -12.15 -13.31 -12.52
N LEU A 319 -11.50 -12.40 -13.25
CA LEU A 319 -10.86 -11.22 -12.68
C LEU A 319 -11.87 -10.30 -11.97
N ARG A 320 -13.05 -10.09 -12.56
CA ARG A 320 -14.13 -9.33 -11.89
C ARG A 320 -14.52 -9.97 -10.56
N GLU A 321 -14.80 -11.27 -10.57
CA GLU A 321 -15.20 -12.00 -9.37
C GLU A 321 -14.11 -11.98 -8.30
N ALA A 322 -12.84 -12.08 -8.70
CA ALA A 322 -11.69 -11.97 -7.81
C ALA A 322 -11.57 -10.57 -7.20
N LEU A 323 -11.70 -9.51 -8.00
CA LEU A 323 -11.71 -8.11 -7.51
C LEU A 323 -12.88 -7.84 -6.57
N ASP A 324 -14.08 -8.35 -6.87
CA ASP A 324 -15.24 -8.25 -5.99
C ASP A 324 -14.96 -8.88 -4.62
N LYS A 325 -14.41 -10.11 -4.60
CA LYS A 325 -14.04 -10.80 -3.36
C LYS A 325 -12.93 -10.07 -2.59
N LEU A 326 -11.95 -9.52 -3.31
CA LEU A 326 -10.83 -8.81 -2.68
C LEU A 326 -11.28 -7.49 -2.07
N GLN A 327 -12.15 -6.73 -2.74
CA GLN A 327 -12.72 -5.48 -2.24
C GLN A 327 -13.53 -5.67 -0.95
N LEU A 328 -14.07 -6.87 -0.68
CA LEU A 328 -14.71 -7.18 0.60
C LEU A 328 -13.72 -7.11 1.77
N ASN A 329 -12.44 -7.43 1.54
CA ASN A 329 -11.41 -7.43 2.58
C ASN A 329 -10.53 -6.16 2.56
N ASP A 330 -10.64 -5.37 1.49
CA ASP A 330 -9.81 -4.19 1.27
C ASP A 330 -10.66 -2.99 0.88
N ALA A 331 -10.98 -2.16 1.87
CA ALA A 331 -11.77 -0.95 1.68
C ALA A 331 -11.05 0.11 0.82
N ALA A 332 -9.73 0.02 0.65
CA ALA A 332 -8.97 0.99 -0.14
C ALA A 332 -8.91 0.63 -1.63
N LEU A 333 -9.21 -0.63 -1.98
CA LEU A 333 -9.28 -1.06 -3.37
C LEU A 333 -10.56 -0.57 -4.04
N VAL A 334 -10.40 0.33 -5.01
CA VAL A 334 -11.47 0.72 -5.93
C VAL A 334 -11.14 0.21 -7.32
N TYR A 335 -12.16 -0.13 -8.11
CA TYR A 335 -11.92 -0.53 -9.48
C TYR A 335 -13.12 -0.21 -10.38
N GLU A 336 -12.84 0.09 -11.65
CA GLU A 336 -13.84 0.36 -12.68
C GLU A 336 -13.49 -0.39 -13.98
N PRO A 337 -14.47 -0.90 -14.76
CA PRO A 337 -14.19 -1.56 -16.02
C PRO A 337 -13.46 -0.64 -17.00
N GLU A 338 -12.41 -1.17 -17.63
CA GLU A 338 -11.56 -0.45 -18.58
C GLU A 338 -11.39 -1.28 -19.85
N SER A 339 -11.33 -0.62 -21.01
CA SER A 339 -11.03 -1.27 -22.29
C SER A 339 -9.82 -0.63 -22.94
N SER A 340 -8.85 -1.45 -23.32
CA SER A 340 -7.65 -1.05 -24.05
C SER A 340 -7.66 -1.66 -25.44
N ALA A 341 -7.30 -0.88 -26.46
CA ALA A 341 -7.19 -1.38 -27.82
C ALA A 341 -6.13 -2.51 -27.96
N ALA A 342 -5.11 -2.51 -27.09
CA ALA A 342 -4.01 -3.47 -27.14
C ALA A 342 -4.15 -4.63 -26.14
N LEU A 343 -4.72 -4.37 -24.95
CA LEU A 343 -4.84 -5.38 -23.89
C LEU A 343 -6.25 -5.98 -23.77
N GLY A 344 -7.22 -5.48 -24.53
CA GLY A 344 -8.61 -5.93 -24.43
C GLY A 344 -9.30 -5.38 -23.18
N PHE A 345 -10.15 -6.20 -22.57
CA PHE A 345 -10.96 -5.81 -21.41
C PHE A 345 -10.20 -6.05 -20.11
N GLY A 346 -10.20 -5.07 -19.22
CA GLY A 346 -9.60 -5.13 -17.90
C GLY A 346 -10.30 -4.19 -16.93
N PHE A 347 -9.60 -3.81 -15.87
CA PHE A 347 -10.11 -2.90 -14.84
C PHE A 347 -9.08 -1.84 -14.51
N ARG A 348 -9.53 -0.59 -14.40
CA ARG A 348 -8.76 0.48 -13.80
C ARG A 348 -8.88 0.35 -12.29
N CYS A 349 -7.79 0.00 -11.61
CA CYS A 349 -7.76 -0.21 -10.18
C CYS A 349 -7.04 0.95 -9.47
N GLY A 350 -7.58 1.40 -8.34
CA GLY A 350 -6.98 2.39 -7.45
C GLY A 350 -6.42 1.73 -6.19
N PHE A 351 -5.25 2.19 -5.77
CA PHE A 351 -4.46 1.69 -4.66
C PHE A 351 -3.94 2.84 -3.77
N LEU A 352 -3.58 2.54 -2.52
CA LEU A 352 -2.96 3.51 -1.61
C LEU A 352 -1.53 3.88 -2.00
N GLY A 353 -0.81 2.94 -2.62
CA GLY A 353 0.55 3.11 -3.09
C GLY A 353 1.02 1.89 -3.89
N LEU A 354 2.32 1.86 -4.18
CA LEU A 354 2.93 0.81 -5.00
C LEU A 354 2.93 -0.56 -4.32
N LEU A 355 3.27 -0.62 -3.03
CA LEU A 355 3.32 -1.88 -2.33
C LEU A 355 1.93 -2.48 -2.23
N HIS A 356 0.91 -1.65 -1.97
CA HIS A 356 -0.48 -2.09 -1.99
C HIS A 356 -0.88 -2.66 -3.36
N MET A 357 -0.49 -1.99 -4.47
CA MET A 357 -0.71 -2.50 -5.83
C MET A 357 -0.04 -3.86 -6.06
N GLU A 358 1.21 -4.02 -5.66
CA GLU A 358 1.94 -5.28 -5.81
C GLU A 358 1.30 -6.42 -5.02
N ILE A 359 0.91 -6.15 -3.77
CA ILE A 359 0.23 -7.13 -2.91
C ILE A 359 -1.09 -7.54 -3.54
N VAL A 360 -1.93 -6.58 -3.95
CA VAL A 360 -3.22 -6.88 -4.58
C VAL A 360 -3.04 -7.71 -5.84
N ARG A 361 -2.10 -7.34 -6.71
CA ARG A 361 -1.79 -8.09 -7.92
C ARG A 361 -1.37 -9.52 -7.60
N GLU A 362 -0.42 -9.69 -6.69
CA GLU A 362 0.13 -11.00 -6.33
C GLU A 362 -0.92 -11.90 -5.68
N ARG A 363 -1.83 -11.32 -4.88
CA ARG A 363 -3.01 -12.04 -4.35
C ARG A 363 -3.95 -12.50 -5.46
N LEU A 364 -4.26 -11.65 -6.43
CA LEU A 364 -5.10 -12.04 -7.57
C LEU A 364 -4.43 -13.16 -8.39
N GLU A 365 -3.12 -13.10 -8.58
CA GLU A 365 -2.38 -14.13 -9.31
C GLU A 365 -2.36 -15.47 -8.55
N ARG A 366 -2.09 -15.44 -7.23
CA ARG A 366 -1.94 -16.67 -6.42
C ARG A 366 -3.27 -17.26 -5.94
N GLU A 367 -4.16 -16.43 -5.37
CA GLU A 367 -5.41 -16.90 -4.75
C GLU A 367 -6.45 -17.28 -5.81
N HIS A 368 -6.41 -16.64 -6.98
CA HIS A 368 -7.38 -16.86 -8.07
C HIS A 368 -6.78 -17.47 -9.33
N ASN A 369 -5.49 -17.80 -9.34
CA ASN A 369 -4.77 -18.41 -10.46
C ASN A 369 -4.96 -17.62 -11.78
N LEU A 370 -4.90 -16.30 -11.69
CA LEU A 370 -5.00 -15.39 -12.82
C LEU A 370 -3.61 -14.98 -13.29
N ASN A 371 -3.42 -14.79 -14.59
CA ASN A 371 -2.20 -14.16 -15.10
C ASN A 371 -2.52 -12.74 -15.53
N LEU A 372 -1.93 -11.76 -14.85
CA LEU A 372 -2.29 -10.35 -15.01
C LEU A 372 -1.15 -9.52 -15.59
N ILE A 373 -1.52 -8.53 -16.40
CA ILE A 373 -0.67 -7.42 -16.83
C ILE A 373 -1.14 -6.17 -16.12
N SER A 374 -0.22 -5.46 -15.48
CA SER A 374 -0.45 -4.12 -14.94
C SER A 374 0.14 -3.05 -15.87
N THR A 375 -0.59 -1.96 -16.12
CA THR A 375 -0.01 -0.77 -16.77
C THR A 375 0.91 -0.02 -15.83
N ALA A 376 1.67 0.94 -16.37
CA ALA A 376 2.38 1.89 -15.53
C ALA A 376 1.40 2.57 -14.55
N PRO A 377 1.78 2.71 -13.27
CA PRO A 377 0.97 3.41 -12.28
C PRO A 377 0.91 4.90 -12.62
N ASN A 378 -0.27 5.50 -12.47
CA ASN A 378 -0.48 6.94 -12.63
C ASN A 378 -1.15 7.52 -11.38
N VAL A 379 -1.07 8.84 -11.24
CA VAL A 379 -1.83 9.58 -10.23
C VAL A 379 -3.06 10.23 -10.87
N VAL A 380 -3.93 10.77 -10.04
CA VAL A 380 -5.10 11.54 -10.50
C VAL A 380 -4.66 12.95 -10.87
N TYR A 381 -5.11 13.47 -12.00
CA TYR A 381 -4.89 14.88 -12.38
C TYR A 381 -6.23 15.61 -12.49
N ASN A 382 -6.28 16.86 -12.05
CA ASN A 382 -7.43 17.73 -12.28
C ASN A 382 -7.10 18.71 -13.41
N VAL A 383 -7.72 18.54 -14.57
CA VAL A 383 -7.48 19.35 -15.77
C VAL A 383 -8.57 20.38 -15.91
N THR A 384 -8.20 21.66 -16.01
CA THR A 384 -9.12 22.76 -16.31
C THR A 384 -8.88 23.24 -17.74
N MET A 385 -9.91 23.19 -18.57
CA MET A 385 -9.90 23.65 -19.96
C MET A 385 -10.07 25.18 -20.04
N GLU A 386 -9.67 25.80 -21.17
CA GLU A 386 -9.90 27.24 -21.40
C GLU A 386 -11.41 27.62 -21.39
N ASP A 387 -12.30 26.67 -21.69
CA ASP A 387 -13.75 26.87 -21.62
C ASP A 387 -14.34 26.75 -20.20
N GLY A 388 -13.48 26.55 -19.19
CA GLY A 388 -13.85 26.43 -17.78
C GLY A 388 -14.31 25.04 -17.36
N LYS A 389 -14.40 24.05 -18.27
CA LYS A 389 -14.72 22.67 -17.89
C LYS A 389 -13.57 22.04 -17.12
N LYS A 390 -13.91 21.33 -16.05
CA LYS A 390 -12.98 20.53 -15.26
C LYS A 390 -13.16 19.05 -15.58
N ALA A 391 -12.05 18.36 -15.79
CA ALA A 391 -12.01 16.91 -15.99
C ALA A 391 -11.06 16.30 -14.96
N ARG A 392 -11.54 15.26 -14.27
CA ARG A 392 -10.70 14.43 -13.41
C ARG A 392 -10.15 13.31 -14.28
N VAL A 393 -8.84 13.28 -14.46
CA VAL A 393 -8.14 12.39 -15.38
C VAL A 393 -7.40 11.35 -14.55
N THR A 394 -7.82 10.08 -14.66
CA THR A 394 -7.17 8.95 -13.99
C THR A 394 -6.36 8.11 -14.96
N ASN A 395 -6.71 8.15 -16.25
CA ASN A 395 -5.97 7.54 -17.35
C ASN A 395 -5.52 8.64 -18.34
N PRO A 396 -4.27 8.62 -18.84
CA PRO A 396 -3.81 9.47 -19.93
C PRO A 396 -4.76 9.57 -21.14
N SER A 397 -5.51 8.53 -21.49
CA SER A 397 -6.50 8.57 -22.59
C SER A 397 -7.71 9.44 -22.30
N GLU A 398 -8.05 9.67 -21.03
CA GLU A 398 -9.13 10.59 -20.61
C GLU A 398 -8.68 12.05 -20.64
N PHE A 399 -7.39 12.30 -20.87
CA PHE A 399 -6.86 13.66 -20.94
C PHE A 399 -7.55 14.41 -22.08
N PRO A 400 -8.20 15.55 -21.80
CA PRO A 400 -9.10 16.16 -22.75
C PRO A 400 -8.37 16.80 -23.94
N ASP A 401 -8.92 16.63 -25.14
CA ASP A 401 -8.41 17.24 -26.35
C ASP A 401 -8.75 18.74 -26.41
N GLY A 402 -7.76 19.58 -26.66
CA GLY A 402 -7.95 21.02 -26.84
C GLY A 402 -6.91 21.87 -26.10
N LYS A 403 -7.27 23.13 -25.86
CA LYS A 403 -6.42 24.04 -25.08
C LYS A 403 -6.73 23.91 -23.60
N VAL A 404 -5.74 23.41 -22.87
CA VAL A 404 -5.76 23.29 -21.41
C VAL A 404 -5.30 24.61 -20.80
N ALA A 405 -6.04 25.11 -19.82
CA ALA A 405 -5.68 26.30 -19.06
C ALA A 405 -4.70 25.97 -17.93
N SER A 406 -5.02 24.95 -17.13
CA SER A 406 -4.18 24.47 -16.04
C SER A 406 -4.35 22.97 -15.81
N VAL A 407 -3.30 22.34 -15.29
CA VAL A 407 -3.33 20.95 -14.82
C VAL A 407 -2.86 20.96 -13.38
N GLU A 408 -3.68 20.46 -12.47
CA GLU A 408 -3.31 20.26 -11.08
C GLU A 408 -2.93 18.80 -10.86
N GLU A 409 -1.83 18.59 -10.13
CA GLU A 409 -1.32 17.27 -9.75
C GLU A 409 -1.22 17.15 -8.22
N PRO A 410 -1.39 15.94 -7.67
CA PRO A 410 -1.33 15.71 -6.24
C PRO A 410 0.09 15.91 -5.72
N ILE A 411 0.18 16.68 -4.65
CA ILE A 411 1.39 16.94 -3.88
C ILE A 411 1.29 16.21 -2.56
N VAL A 412 2.39 15.59 -2.18
CA VAL A 412 2.57 15.01 -0.86
C VAL A 412 3.57 15.81 -0.06
N LYS A 413 3.36 15.86 1.24
CA LYS A 413 4.39 16.30 2.19
C LYS A 413 5.18 15.06 2.59
N SER A 414 6.45 15.03 2.19
CA SER A 414 7.37 13.94 2.43
C SER A 414 8.33 14.26 3.55
N THR A 415 8.55 13.29 4.42
CA THR A 415 9.53 13.31 5.49
C THR A 415 10.58 12.26 5.19
N ILE A 416 11.82 12.71 4.96
CA ILE A 416 12.97 11.84 4.71
C ILE A 416 13.87 11.88 5.93
N LEU A 417 14.20 10.71 6.47
CA LEU A 417 15.16 10.60 7.56
C LEU A 417 16.39 9.85 7.07
N ALA A 418 17.58 10.40 7.32
CA ALA A 418 18.83 9.79 6.90
C ALA A 418 20.01 10.25 7.76
N PRO A 419 21.17 9.60 7.63
CA PRO A 419 22.42 10.14 8.16
C PRO A 419 22.80 11.48 7.53
N SER A 420 23.36 12.40 8.33
CA SER A 420 23.74 13.76 7.93
C SER A 420 24.72 13.80 6.74
N GLU A 421 25.48 12.73 6.50
CA GLU A 421 26.41 12.63 5.37
C GLU A 421 25.70 12.56 3.99
N PHE A 422 24.44 12.11 3.94
CA PHE A 422 23.69 11.93 2.70
C PHE A 422 22.80 13.13 2.31
N ILE A 423 22.81 14.22 3.10
CA ILE A 423 21.96 15.41 2.85
C ILE A 423 22.07 15.88 1.40
N GLY A 424 23.29 16.09 0.91
CA GLY A 424 23.51 16.60 -0.44
C GLY A 424 22.90 15.72 -1.52
N THR A 425 23.06 14.40 -1.39
CA THR A 425 22.53 13.42 -2.34
C THR A 425 21.01 13.33 -2.31
N ILE A 426 20.40 13.44 -1.13
CA ILE A 426 18.95 13.45 -0.96
C ILE A 426 18.36 14.73 -1.55
N MET A 427 18.98 15.88 -1.28
CA MET A 427 18.53 17.16 -1.82
C MET A 427 18.60 17.18 -3.35
N GLU A 428 19.67 16.67 -3.95
CA GLU A 428 19.80 16.53 -5.40
C GLU A 428 18.68 15.66 -5.98
N LEU A 429 18.43 14.48 -5.40
CA LEU A 429 17.34 13.60 -5.84
C LEU A 429 15.97 14.27 -5.71
N CYS A 430 15.69 14.95 -4.60
CA CYS A 430 14.41 15.65 -4.42
C CYS A 430 14.25 16.80 -5.43
N GLN A 431 15.31 17.54 -5.73
CA GLN A 431 15.29 18.63 -6.71
C GLN A 431 15.08 18.12 -8.15
N GLU A 432 15.73 17.01 -8.54
CA GLU A 432 15.48 16.33 -9.82
C GLU A 432 14.00 15.91 -9.99
N ARG A 433 13.32 15.73 -8.85
CA ARG A 433 11.92 15.31 -8.73
C ARG A 433 10.98 16.48 -8.44
N ARG A 434 11.44 17.72 -8.66
CA ARG A 434 10.67 18.97 -8.50
C ARG A 434 10.23 19.22 -7.05
N GLY A 435 10.97 18.71 -6.09
CA GLY A 435 10.70 18.87 -4.68
C GLY A 435 11.00 20.28 -4.17
N VAL A 436 10.10 20.80 -3.33
CA VAL A 436 10.28 22.08 -2.63
C VAL A 436 10.66 21.79 -1.18
N LEU A 437 11.84 22.23 -0.77
CA LEU A 437 12.30 22.06 0.61
C LEU A 437 11.47 22.94 1.55
N LEU A 438 10.87 22.32 2.57
CA LEU A 438 10.12 23.01 3.61
C LEU A 438 10.98 23.33 4.83
N GLY A 439 11.86 22.40 5.21
CA GLY A 439 12.70 22.54 6.39
C GLY A 439 13.54 21.31 6.65
N MET A 440 14.49 21.46 7.56
CA MET A 440 15.42 20.40 7.95
C MET A 440 15.76 20.56 9.44
N ASP A 441 15.64 19.47 10.20
CA ASP A 441 15.93 19.43 11.63
C ASP A 441 16.90 18.29 11.96
N TYR A 442 17.83 18.54 12.88
CA TYR A 442 18.77 17.53 13.36
C TYR A 442 18.18 16.81 14.58
N ILE A 443 17.87 15.52 14.43
CA ILE A 443 17.38 14.69 15.55
C ILE A 443 18.53 14.42 16.52
N SER A 444 19.67 14.02 15.95
CA SER A 444 20.95 13.77 16.63
C SER A 444 22.09 14.48 15.88
N GLU A 445 23.33 14.32 16.34
CA GLU A 445 24.51 14.85 15.63
C GLU A 445 24.69 14.22 14.23
N ASP A 446 24.24 12.98 14.06
CA ASP A 446 24.46 12.17 12.86
C ASP A 446 23.19 11.85 12.07
N ARG A 447 21.98 12.19 12.55
CA ARG A 447 20.71 12.00 11.83
C ARG A 447 19.97 13.31 11.61
N VAL A 448 19.38 13.42 10.42
CA VAL A 448 18.67 14.59 9.96
C VAL A 448 17.31 14.21 9.38
N GLU A 449 16.29 14.96 9.78
CA GLU A 449 14.96 14.95 9.20
C GLU A 449 14.87 16.06 8.16
N ILE A 450 14.47 15.72 6.94
CA ILE A 450 14.32 16.66 5.83
C ILE A 450 12.88 16.59 5.33
N ARG A 451 12.19 17.73 5.31
CA ARG A 451 10.79 17.84 4.89
C ARG A 451 10.68 18.50 3.53
N TYR A 452 9.96 17.86 2.61
CA TYR A 452 9.76 18.31 1.25
C TYR A 452 8.28 18.28 0.86
N ASP A 453 7.86 19.20 -0.01
CA ASP A 453 6.70 18.95 -0.87
C ASP A 453 7.19 18.27 -2.14
N LEU A 454 6.63 17.12 -2.50
CA LEU A 454 6.96 16.39 -3.72
C LEU A 454 5.69 16.08 -4.52
N PRO A 455 5.71 16.21 -5.85
CA PRO A 455 4.65 15.70 -6.68
C PRO A 455 4.56 14.18 -6.58
N LEU A 456 3.37 13.65 -6.28
CA LEU A 456 3.17 12.22 -6.10
C LEU A 456 3.61 11.42 -7.35
N ALA A 457 3.35 11.95 -8.54
CA ALA A 457 3.75 11.33 -9.81
C ALA A 457 5.26 11.08 -9.94
N GLU A 458 6.09 11.88 -9.25
CA GLU A 458 7.55 11.77 -9.29
C GLU A 458 8.09 10.78 -8.26
N ILE A 459 7.33 10.49 -7.20
CA ILE A 459 7.73 9.55 -6.15
C ILE A 459 7.16 8.13 -6.34
N VAL A 460 6.04 8.00 -7.05
CA VAL A 460 5.38 6.71 -7.33
C VAL A 460 6.22 5.82 -8.24
N PHE A 461 7.23 6.34 -8.94
CA PHE A 461 8.08 5.53 -9.81
C PHE A 461 9.56 5.69 -9.44
N ASP A 462 10.19 4.59 -8.99
CA ASP A 462 11.65 4.44 -8.79
C ASP A 462 12.28 5.40 -7.75
N PHE A 463 11.52 6.31 -7.14
CA PHE A 463 12.07 7.26 -6.18
C PHE A 463 12.61 6.59 -4.91
N PHE A 464 11.83 5.64 -4.36
CA PHE A 464 12.22 4.93 -3.16
C PHE A 464 13.47 4.06 -3.39
N ASP A 465 13.54 3.39 -4.54
CA ASP A 465 14.70 2.57 -4.93
C ASP A 465 15.94 3.43 -5.15
N GLN A 466 15.80 4.58 -5.82
CA GLN A 466 16.88 5.55 -5.97
C GLN A 466 17.33 6.12 -4.63
N LEU A 467 16.38 6.48 -3.75
CA LEU A 467 16.68 7.00 -2.42
C LEU A 467 17.49 5.98 -1.62
N LYS A 468 17.04 4.72 -1.56
CA LYS A 468 17.78 3.65 -0.91
C LYS A 468 19.14 3.41 -1.56
N SER A 469 19.22 3.30 -2.89
CA SER A 469 20.49 3.05 -3.58
C SER A 469 21.51 4.16 -3.33
N ARG A 470 21.09 5.43 -3.39
CA ARG A 470 21.97 6.59 -3.22
C ARG A 470 22.43 6.78 -1.77
N THR A 471 21.66 6.27 -0.80
CA THR A 471 21.93 6.37 0.64
C THR A 471 22.40 5.05 1.26
N LYS A 472 22.76 4.06 0.43
CA LYS A 472 23.16 2.71 0.86
C LYS A 472 22.11 2.00 1.75
N GLY A 473 20.85 2.38 1.59
CA GLY A 473 19.72 1.85 2.34
C GLY A 473 19.45 2.55 3.68
N TYR A 474 20.22 3.57 4.04
CA TYR A 474 20.07 4.26 5.33
C TYR A 474 18.96 5.31 5.36
N ALA A 475 18.48 5.78 4.20
CA ALA A 475 17.37 6.71 4.18
C ALA A 475 16.02 5.99 4.22
N SER A 476 15.14 6.49 5.06
CA SER A 476 13.72 6.15 5.12
C SER A 476 12.88 7.34 4.66
N LEU A 477 11.72 7.02 4.07
CA LEU A 477 10.77 7.97 3.54
C LEU A 477 9.40 7.65 4.10
N ASP A 478 8.71 8.69 4.54
CA ASP A 478 7.29 8.71 4.82
C ASP A 478 6.64 9.88 4.07
N TYR A 479 5.34 9.80 3.74
CA TYR A 479 4.64 10.89 3.08
C TYR A 479 3.15 10.91 3.41
N GLU A 480 2.58 12.11 3.43
CA GLU A 480 1.15 12.37 3.66
C GLU A 480 0.56 13.23 2.54
N GLU A 481 -0.75 13.08 2.29
CA GLU A 481 -1.49 13.92 1.32
C GLU A 481 -1.46 15.38 1.77
N LYS A 482 -0.99 16.28 0.90
CA LYS A 482 -1.05 17.73 1.15
C LYS A 482 -2.21 18.40 0.39
N GLY A 483 -2.52 17.89 -0.80
CA GLY A 483 -3.54 18.42 -1.71
C GLY A 483 -2.98 18.55 -3.13
N ASP A 484 -3.68 19.29 -3.99
CA ASP A 484 -3.27 19.45 -5.39
C ASP A 484 -2.54 20.79 -5.62
N ALA A 485 -1.60 20.81 -6.56
CA ALA A 485 -0.94 22.03 -7.01
C ALA A 485 -0.83 22.07 -8.54
N GLU A 486 -0.82 23.28 -9.10
CA GLU A 486 -0.68 23.47 -10.54
C GLU A 486 0.72 23.04 -11.02
N GLY A 487 0.76 22.19 -12.05
CA GLY A 487 1.97 21.65 -12.66
C GLY A 487 2.04 21.90 -14.17
N ASN A 488 3.25 22.13 -14.70
CA ASN A 488 3.47 22.28 -16.15
C ASN A 488 3.55 20.91 -16.83
N LEU A 489 2.40 20.23 -16.87
CA LEU A 489 2.26 18.87 -17.36
C LEU A 489 1.81 18.83 -18.82
N VAL A 490 2.25 17.81 -19.54
CA VAL A 490 1.86 17.53 -20.93
C VAL A 490 1.60 16.04 -21.10
N LYS A 491 0.59 15.69 -21.88
CA LYS A 491 0.37 14.33 -22.35
C LYS A 491 1.35 14.01 -23.48
N VAL A 492 2.10 12.93 -23.33
CA VAL A 492 2.96 12.36 -24.37
C VAL A 492 2.30 11.10 -24.90
N ASP A 493 1.89 11.15 -26.17
CA ASP A 493 1.31 10.03 -26.89
C ASP A 493 2.40 9.25 -27.62
N ILE A 494 2.32 7.91 -27.56
CA ILE A 494 3.18 7.03 -28.34
C ILE A 494 2.40 6.51 -29.55
N LEU A 495 2.87 6.89 -30.74
CA LEU A 495 2.26 6.53 -32.00
C LEU A 495 3.03 5.38 -32.66
N LEU A 496 2.33 4.30 -32.97
CA LEU A 496 2.82 3.21 -33.81
C LEU A 496 2.18 3.32 -35.18
N GLN A 497 2.99 3.59 -36.20
CA GLN A 497 2.49 3.80 -37.56
C GLN A 497 1.44 4.93 -37.67
N GLY A 498 1.48 5.90 -36.76
CA GLY A 498 0.56 7.04 -36.71
C GLY A 498 -0.73 6.78 -35.93
N GLU A 499 -0.98 5.55 -35.47
CA GLU A 499 -2.06 5.25 -34.53
C GLU A 499 -1.52 5.37 -33.09
N ALA A 500 -2.22 6.11 -32.22
CA ALA A 500 -1.85 6.24 -30.82
C ALA A 500 -2.10 4.93 -30.06
N VAL A 501 -1.16 4.57 -29.20
CA VAL A 501 -1.29 3.41 -28.31
C VAL A 501 -1.44 3.92 -26.89
N ASP A 502 -2.69 3.98 -26.44
CA ASP A 502 -3.13 4.52 -25.16
C ASP A 502 -2.27 4.07 -23.97
N ALA A 503 -2.00 2.78 -23.89
CA ALA A 503 -1.29 2.18 -22.77
C ALA A 503 0.19 2.60 -22.62
N PHE A 504 0.81 3.16 -23.65
CA PHE A 504 2.17 3.72 -23.55
C PHE A 504 2.17 5.25 -23.39
N SER A 505 0.99 5.86 -23.44
CA SER A 505 0.86 7.30 -23.26
C SER A 505 0.98 7.65 -21.79
N ALA A 506 1.60 8.79 -21.48
CA ALA A 506 1.85 9.21 -20.10
C ALA A 506 1.70 10.72 -19.95
N ILE A 507 1.29 11.15 -18.76
CA ILE A 507 1.26 12.56 -18.38
C ILE A 507 2.57 12.84 -17.62
N VAL A 508 3.39 13.72 -18.16
CA VAL A 508 4.72 14.02 -17.61
C VAL A 508 4.97 15.52 -17.56
N HIS A 509 5.92 15.95 -16.74
CA HIS A 509 6.38 17.32 -16.76
C HIS A 509 6.97 17.67 -18.12
N ARG A 510 6.70 18.88 -18.62
CA ARG A 510 7.10 19.34 -19.96
C ARG A 510 8.59 19.14 -20.24
N ASP A 511 9.44 19.38 -19.26
CA ASP A 511 10.90 19.25 -19.39
C ASP A 511 11.35 17.79 -19.54
N LYS A 512 10.58 16.84 -18.99
CA LYS A 512 10.86 15.39 -19.06
C LYS A 512 10.25 14.72 -20.29
N ALA A 513 9.34 15.40 -21.00
CA ALA A 513 8.60 14.83 -22.12
C ALA A 513 9.51 14.28 -23.23
N TYR A 514 10.57 15.02 -23.59
CA TYR A 514 11.53 14.56 -24.61
C TYR A 514 12.29 13.30 -24.16
N ALA A 515 12.78 13.28 -22.92
CA ALA A 515 13.50 12.13 -22.37
C ALA A 515 12.62 10.88 -22.31
N TYR A 516 11.38 11.01 -21.83
CA TYR A 516 10.40 9.92 -21.82
C TYR A 516 10.12 9.40 -23.25
N GLY A 517 9.90 10.31 -24.20
CA GLY A 517 9.66 9.95 -25.60
C GLY A 517 10.83 9.17 -26.23
N VAL A 518 12.07 9.60 -26.01
CA VAL A 518 13.27 8.88 -26.50
C VAL A 518 13.39 7.51 -25.86
N MET A 519 13.23 7.42 -24.53
CA MET A 519 13.29 6.16 -23.80
C MET A 519 12.25 5.15 -24.34
N MET A 520 10.98 5.56 -24.43
CA MET A 520 9.90 4.67 -24.84
C MET A 520 10.01 4.26 -26.31
N THR A 521 10.30 5.20 -27.21
CA THR A 521 10.49 4.89 -28.64
C THR A 521 11.69 3.95 -28.87
N GLY A 522 12.78 4.12 -28.10
CA GLY A 522 13.93 3.22 -28.11
C GLY A 522 13.61 1.82 -27.60
N LYS A 523 12.88 1.71 -26.47
CA LYS A 523 12.46 0.43 -25.87
C LYS A 523 11.57 -0.34 -26.84
N LEU A 524 10.56 0.30 -27.42
CA LEU A 524 9.65 -0.32 -28.40
C LEU A 524 10.36 -0.76 -29.68
N ARG A 525 11.37 0.00 -30.15
CA ARG A 525 12.17 -0.39 -31.32
C ARG A 525 12.90 -1.73 -31.11
N GLN A 526 13.33 -2.01 -29.88
CA GLN A 526 14.03 -3.26 -29.56
C GLN A 526 13.07 -4.44 -29.41
N LEU A 527 11.87 -4.19 -28.88
CA LEU A 527 10.91 -5.23 -28.51
C LEU A 527 9.98 -5.63 -29.66
N ILE A 528 9.60 -4.69 -30.53
CA ILE A 528 8.69 -4.97 -31.65
C ILE A 528 9.45 -5.69 -32.78
N PRO A 529 8.97 -6.86 -33.24
CA PRO A 529 9.62 -7.62 -34.30
C PRO A 529 9.59 -6.86 -35.63
N ARG A 530 10.61 -7.10 -36.46
CA ARG A 530 10.71 -6.48 -37.78
C ARG A 530 9.58 -6.95 -38.69
N GLN A 531 8.94 -6.00 -39.37
CA GLN A 531 7.90 -6.26 -40.36
C GLN A 531 8.45 -6.23 -41.79
N GLN A 532 7.64 -6.64 -42.78
CA GLN A 532 8.04 -6.55 -44.20
C GLN A 532 8.16 -5.10 -44.71
N PHE A 533 7.59 -4.14 -43.97
CA PHE A 533 7.66 -2.71 -44.20
C PHE A 533 8.32 -2.00 -43.01
N GLU A 534 8.67 -0.73 -43.20
CA GLU A 534 9.27 0.09 -42.15
C GLU A 534 8.17 0.59 -41.21
N VAL A 535 8.35 0.36 -39.92
CA VAL A 535 7.42 0.79 -38.88
C VAL A 535 8.01 2.01 -38.15
N PRO A 536 7.44 3.21 -38.32
CA PRO A 536 7.82 4.37 -37.52
C PRO A 536 7.17 4.27 -36.13
N ILE A 537 7.97 4.53 -35.11
CA ILE A 537 7.57 4.67 -33.71
C ILE A 537 7.82 6.12 -33.33
N GLN A 538 6.81 6.83 -32.86
CA GLN A 538 6.89 8.27 -32.63
C GLN A 538 6.34 8.60 -31.24
N ALA A 539 6.97 9.55 -30.55
CA ALA A 539 6.38 10.19 -29.39
C ALA A 539 5.91 11.59 -29.78
N ALA A 540 4.70 11.98 -29.40
CA ALA A 540 4.10 13.25 -29.76
C ALA A 540 3.47 13.95 -28.54
N ILE A 541 3.47 15.28 -28.57
CA ILE A 541 2.66 16.12 -27.69
C ILE A 541 1.64 16.81 -28.58
N GLY A 542 0.38 16.36 -28.50
CA GLY A 542 -0.65 16.73 -29.47
C GLY A 542 -0.18 16.42 -30.90
N SER A 543 -0.14 17.43 -31.77
CA SER A 543 0.29 17.25 -33.17
C SER A 543 1.81 17.27 -33.38
N ARG A 544 2.61 17.62 -32.36
CA ARG A 544 4.06 17.80 -32.50
C ARG A 544 4.80 16.52 -32.13
N ILE A 545 5.49 15.93 -33.09
CA ILE A 545 6.42 14.81 -32.84
C ILE A 545 7.66 15.34 -32.11
N ILE A 546 7.95 14.77 -30.95
CA ILE A 546 9.10 15.12 -30.12
C ILE A 546 10.25 14.12 -30.25
N ALA A 547 9.95 12.83 -30.46
CA ALA A 547 10.95 11.78 -30.67
C ALA A 547 10.47 10.81 -31.75
N ARG A 548 11.40 10.19 -32.48
CA ARG A 548 11.08 9.23 -33.53
C ARG A 548 12.17 8.18 -33.68
N GLU A 549 11.73 6.93 -33.70
CA GLU A 549 12.53 5.76 -34.04
C GLU A 549 11.88 5.01 -35.23
N SER A 550 12.65 4.18 -35.93
CA SER A 550 12.14 3.38 -37.06
C SER A 550 12.64 1.93 -36.96
N ILE A 551 11.73 0.98 -37.06
CA ILE A 551 12.07 -0.44 -37.22
C ILE A 551 12.30 -0.72 -38.70
N SER A 552 13.51 -1.16 -39.02
CA SER A 552 13.90 -1.47 -40.39
C SER A 552 13.12 -2.67 -40.95
N ALA A 553 12.59 -2.50 -42.15
CA ALA A 553 11.87 -3.55 -42.87
C ALA A 553 12.76 -4.77 -43.17
N ILE A 554 12.21 -5.98 -43.02
CA ILE A 554 12.83 -7.22 -43.50
C ILE A 554 13.08 -7.11 -45.00
N ARG A 555 14.30 -7.41 -45.45
CA ARG A 555 14.67 -7.42 -46.88
C ARG A 555 14.89 -8.85 -47.31
N LYS A 556 14.02 -9.36 -48.17
CA LYS A 556 14.31 -10.56 -48.97
C LYS A 556 15.30 -10.17 -50.06
N ASP A 557 16.37 -10.94 -50.21
CA ASP A 557 17.28 -10.77 -51.34
C ASP A 557 16.59 -11.25 -52.63
N VAL A 558 15.96 -10.32 -53.33
CA VAL A 558 15.30 -10.57 -54.62
C VAL A 558 16.30 -10.74 -55.76
N LEU A 559 17.59 -10.47 -55.53
CA LEU A 559 18.66 -10.56 -56.53
C LEU A 559 19.43 -11.88 -56.45
N ALA A 560 19.20 -12.70 -55.42
CA ALA A 560 19.91 -13.97 -55.19
C ALA A 560 19.86 -14.96 -56.37
N LYS A 561 18.80 -14.91 -57.20
CA LYS A 561 18.65 -15.76 -58.42
C LYS A 561 19.00 -15.04 -59.73
N CYS A 562 19.52 -13.81 -59.65
CA CYS A 562 19.93 -13.03 -60.81
C CYS A 562 21.40 -13.31 -61.14
N TYR A 563 21.65 -14.34 -61.95
CA TYR A 563 22.97 -14.65 -62.48
C TYR A 563 23.21 -13.81 -63.75
N GLY A 564 24.01 -12.74 -63.65
CA GLY A 564 24.40 -11.91 -64.80
C GLY A 564 24.42 -10.38 -64.57
N GLY A 565 24.86 -9.65 -65.61
CA GLY A 565 25.01 -8.19 -65.63
C GLY A 565 23.77 -7.39 -66.06
N ASP A 566 22.61 -8.04 -66.25
CA ASP A 566 21.38 -7.35 -66.69
C ASP A 566 20.80 -6.47 -65.57
N ILE A 567 21.16 -5.19 -65.62
CA ILE A 567 20.71 -4.14 -64.69
C ILE A 567 19.19 -3.95 -64.77
N SER A 568 18.58 -4.14 -65.93
CA SER A 568 17.15 -3.93 -66.14
C SER A 568 16.32 -4.94 -65.36
N ARG A 569 16.73 -6.22 -65.34
CA ARG A 569 16.08 -7.28 -64.56
C ARG A 569 16.21 -7.05 -63.06
N LYS A 570 17.39 -6.63 -62.59
CA LYS A 570 17.62 -6.28 -61.17
C LYS A 570 16.73 -5.09 -60.75
N ARG A 571 16.64 -4.06 -61.58
CA ARG A 571 15.81 -2.87 -61.33
C ARG A 571 14.32 -3.19 -61.25
N LYS A 572 13.79 -4.00 -62.19
CA LYS A 572 12.37 -4.44 -62.16
C LYS A 572 12.01 -5.17 -60.87
N LEU A 573 12.88 -6.04 -60.38
CA LEU A 573 12.65 -6.79 -59.13
C LEU A 573 12.67 -5.87 -57.89
N LEU A 574 13.59 -4.90 -57.87
CA LEU A 574 13.67 -3.89 -56.80
C LEU A 574 12.46 -2.95 -56.81
N GLU A 575 12.01 -2.49 -57.98
CA GLU A 575 10.82 -1.65 -58.12
C GLU A 575 9.56 -2.39 -57.65
N LYS A 576 9.39 -3.66 -58.06
CA LYS A 576 8.28 -4.51 -57.59
C LYS A 576 8.31 -4.73 -56.08
N GLN A 577 9.49 -4.93 -55.50
CA GLN A 577 9.65 -5.04 -54.04
C GLN A 577 9.30 -3.72 -53.33
N LYS A 578 9.72 -2.57 -53.88
CA LYS A 578 9.45 -1.24 -53.34
C LYS A 578 7.95 -0.92 -53.36
N GLU A 579 7.26 -1.18 -54.46
CA GLU A 579 5.80 -1.01 -54.57
C GLU A 579 5.05 -1.93 -53.61
N GLY A 580 5.45 -3.21 -53.53
CA GLY A 580 4.89 -4.16 -52.58
C GLY A 580 5.01 -3.67 -51.14
N LYS A 581 6.18 -3.18 -50.73
CA LYS A 581 6.40 -2.59 -49.39
C LYS A 581 5.59 -1.32 -49.17
N LYS A 582 5.46 -0.44 -50.17
CA LYS A 582 4.64 0.77 -50.08
C LYS A 582 3.16 0.44 -49.89
N ARG A 583 2.65 -0.57 -50.60
CA ARG A 583 1.28 -1.07 -50.44
C ARG A 583 1.07 -1.69 -49.05
N MET A 584 2.01 -2.52 -48.59
CA MET A 584 1.95 -3.11 -47.24
C MET A 584 1.98 -2.04 -46.15
N LYS A 585 2.73 -0.95 -46.31
CA LYS A 585 2.76 0.16 -45.34
C LYS A 585 1.43 0.94 -45.27
N MET A 586 0.69 1.05 -46.37
CA MET A 586 -0.59 1.79 -46.37
C MET A 586 -1.76 1.01 -45.75
N VAL A 587 -1.67 -0.33 -45.73
CA VAL A 587 -2.77 -1.21 -45.29
C VAL A 587 -2.43 -1.99 -44.02
N GLY A 588 -1.14 -2.23 -43.77
CA GLY A 588 -0.69 -3.02 -42.63
C GLY A 588 -0.91 -2.26 -41.33
N ARG A 589 -1.57 -2.89 -40.37
CA ARG A 589 -1.50 -2.50 -38.95
C ARG A 589 -0.34 -3.22 -38.30
N VAL A 590 0.34 -2.54 -37.38
CA VAL A 590 1.40 -3.16 -36.57
C VAL A 590 0.77 -3.60 -35.27
N GLU A 591 0.61 -4.92 -35.14
CA GLU A 591 0.21 -5.53 -33.89
C GLU A 591 1.46 -5.69 -33.02
N VAL A 592 1.42 -5.15 -31.80
CA VAL A 592 2.50 -5.32 -30.82
C VAL A 592 2.28 -6.67 -30.15
N PRO A 593 3.25 -7.59 -30.22
CA PRO A 593 3.14 -8.84 -29.47
C PRO A 593 2.93 -8.56 -27.99
N GLN A 594 2.07 -9.33 -27.33
CA GLN A 594 1.76 -9.15 -25.92
C GLN A 594 3.03 -9.20 -25.05
N GLU A 595 3.99 -10.08 -25.36
CA GLU A 595 5.29 -10.13 -24.69
C GLU A 595 6.11 -8.83 -24.81
N ALA A 596 6.12 -8.23 -26.01
CA ALA A 596 6.81 -6.97 -26.27
C ALA A 596 6.12 -5.81 -25.54
N PHE A 597 4.80 -5.88 -25.41
CA PHE A 597 3.99 -4.90 -24.70
C PHE A 597 4.23 -4.97 -23.18
N VAL A 598 4.21 -6.17 -22.61
CA VAL A 598 4.53 -6.42 -21.20
C VAL A 598 5.96 -5.96 -20.91
N ALA A 599 6.93 -6.33 -21.74
CA ALA A 599 8.32 -5.90 -21.55
C ALA A 599 8.50 -4.38 -21.65
N ALA A 600 7.69 -3.69 -22.45
CA ALA A 600 7.73 -2.23 -22.57
C ALA A 600 7.20 -1.54 -21.30
N LEU A 601 6.14 -2.07 -20.69
CA LEU A 601 5.53 -1.56 -19.46
C LEU A 601 6.22 -2.03 -18.17
N ALA A 602 6.90 -3.17 -18.23
CA ALA A 602 7.67 -3.73 -17.14
C ALA A 602 8.78 -2.76 -16.70
N THR A 603 8.90 -2.60 -15.38
CA THR A 603 10.03 -1.88 -14.78
C THR A 603 11.34 -2.61 -15.04
N ASP A 604 12.48 -1.94 -14.91
CA ASP A 604 13.78 -2.60 -15.05
C ASP A 604 13.96 -3.74 -14.02
N ALA A 605 13.32 -3.64 -12.85
CA ALA A 605 13.26 -4.69 -11.83
C ALA A 605 12.45 -5.93 -12.27
N ASP A 606 11.33 -5.74 -12.96
CA ASP A 606 10.54 -6.84 -13.55
C ASP A 606 11.33 -7.54 -14.67
N ILE A 607 12.07 -6.76 -15.48
CA ILE A 607 12.92 -7.27 -16.55
C ILE A 607 14.08 -8.10 -16.00
N GLU A 608 14.68 -7.69 -14.88
CA GLU A 608 15.71 -8.45 -14.15
C GLU A 608 15.15 -9.78 -13.61
N LYS A 609 13.96 -9.78 -12.98
CA LYS A 609 13.28 -11.02 -12.53
C LYS A 609 12.99 -11.98 -13.68
N VAL A 610 12.47 -11.47 -14.81
CA VAL A 610 12.21 -12.29 -16.02
C VAL A 610 13.51 -12.85 -16.61
N LYS A 611 14.61 -12.10 -16.58
CA LYS A 611 15.93 -12.60 -17.00
C LYS A 611 16.50 -13.66 -16.06
N ALA A 612 16.26 -13.54 -14.76
CA ALA A 612 16.65 -14.54 -13.77
C ALA A 612 15.85 -15.84 -13.93
N ALA A 613 14.54 -15.75 -14.14
CA ALA A 613 13.66 -16.89 -14.38
C ALA A 613 13.98 -17.64 -15.69
N ARG A 614 14.50 -16.96 -16.72
CA ARG A 614 14.95 -17.58 -17.98
C ARG A 614 16.34 -18.24 -17.90
N LYS A 615 17.08 -18.03 -16.81
CA LYS A 615 18.40 -18.65 -16.57
C LYS A 615 18.33 -19.94 -15.74
N LEU A 616 17.18 -20.22 -15.13
CA LEU A 616 16.79 -21.52 -14.58
C LEU A 616 16.05 -22.32 -15.65
#